data_AF-A0A3D5A3T3-F1
#
_entry.id   AF-A0A3D5A3T3-F1
#
_cell.length_a   1.000
_cell.length_b   1.000
_cell.length_c   1.000
_cell.angle_alpha   90.00
_cell.angle_beta   90.00
_cell.angle_gamma   90.00
#
_symmetry.space_group_name_H-M   'P 1'
#
loop_
_entity.id
_entity.type
_entity.pdbx_description
1 polymer ?
#
loop_
_entity_poly.entity_id
_entity_poly.type
_entity_poly.pdbx_seq_one_letter_code
_entity_poly.pdbx_strand_id
1 'polypeptide(L)' 'MLHDDDALVAKIASEYQSRCALALDALIAAGKDGLARARQFFDPAEGHRWDSYATWWVRQRIRLAMARSRAG' A
#
# COMPACT_ATOMS: atom_id res chain seq x y z
N MET A 1 7.26 16.77 9.82
CA MET A 1 7.58 15.42 9.33
C MET A 1 6.77 15.19 8.06
N LEU A 2 7.25 15.71 6.92
CA LEU A 2 6.67 15.48 5.60
C LEU A 2 7.34 14.21 5.05
N HIS A 3 6.86 13.04 5.45
CA HIS A 3 7.14 11.85 4.66
C HIS A 3 6.24 11.94 3.43
N ASP A 4 6.85 11.87 2.25
CA ASP A 4 6.10 11.72 1.01
C ASP A 4 5.56 10.28 0.95
N ASP A 5 4.45 10.07 1.67
CA ASP A 5 3.77 8.77 1.74
C ASP A 5 3.28 8.34 0.34
N ASP A 6 3.01 9.31 -0.55
CA ASP A 6 2.60 9.04 -1.92
C ASP A 6 3.76 8.42 -2.73
N ALA A 7 4.99 8.92 -2.55
CA ALA A 7 6.18 8.31 -3.11
C ALA A 7 6.45 6.90 -2.54
N LEU A 8 6.17 6.66 -1.25
CA LEU A 8 6.24 5.32 -0.66
C LEU A 8 5.25 4.37 -1.35
N VAL A 9 4.00 4.79 -1.55
CA VAL A 9 2.99 3.98 -2.23
C VAL A 9 3.41 3.67 -3.66
N ALA A 10 3.85 4.67 -4.42
CA ALA A 10 4.30 4.49 -5.81
C ALA A 10 5.48 3.51 -5.91
N LYS A 11 6.47 3.64 -5.00
CA LYS A 11 7.60 2.72 -4.90
C LYS A 11 7.16 1.29 -4.61
N ILE A 12 6.26 1.09 -3.64
CA ILE A 12 5.78 -0.25 -3.31
C ILE A 12 4.96 -0.82 -4.47
N ALA A 13 4.06 -0.04 -5.07
CA ALA A 13 3.20 -0.49 -6.17
C ALA A 13 4.00 -0.96 -7.40
N SER A 14 5.10 -0.27 -7.74
CA SER A 14 5.94 -0.66 -8.88
C SER A 14 6.61 -2.03 -8.70
N GLU A 15 6.90 -2.45 -7.46
CA GLU A 15 7.44 -3.79 -7.16
C GLU A 15 6.48 -4.95 -7.54
N TYR A 16 5.18 -4.67 -7.70
CA TYR A 16 4.14 -5.65 -8.02
C TYR A 16 3.70 -5.64 -9.49
N GLN A 17 4.12 -4.64 -10.26
CA GLN A 17 3.70 -4.48 -11.66
C GLN A 17 4.13 -5.68 -12.52
N SER A 18 5.32 -6.25 -12.29
CA SER A 18 5.79 -7.44 -13.01
C SER A 18 5.14 -8.75 -12.56
N ARG A 19 4.28 -8.72 -11.53
CA ARG A 19 3.70 -9.90 -10.88
C ARG A 19 2.20 -10.06 -11.15
N CYS A 20 1.58 -9.13 -11.87
CA CYS A 20 0.16 -9.18 -12.22
C CYS A 20 -0.12 -8.38 -13.50
N ALA A 21 -1.31 -8.57 -14.06
CA ALA A 21 -1.77 -7.84 -15.25
C ALA A 21 -2.38 -6.45 -14.93
N LEU A 22 -2.42 -6.05 -13.65
CA LEU A 22 -2.97 -4.76 -13.26
C LEU A 22 -2.02 -3.62 -13.65
N ALA A 23 -2.61 -2.53 -14.17
CA ALA A 23 -1.87 -1.30 -14.45
C ALA A 23 -1.31 -0.67 -13.16
N LEU A 24 -0.22 0.11 -13.29
CA LEU A 24 0.42 0.78 -12.15
C LEU A 24 -0.56 1.63 -11.35
N ASP A 25 -1.39 2.40 -12.04
CA ASP A 25 -2.33 3.33 -11.40
C ASP A 25 -3.36 2.59 -10.55
N ALA A 26 -3.79 1.40 -10.98
CA ALA A 26 -4.69 0.54 -10.19
C ALA A 26 -3.99 0.01 -8.92
N LEU A 27 -2.71 -0.37 -9.02
CA LEU A 27 -1.91 -0.79 -7.86
C LEU A 27 -1.66 0.37 -6.89
N ILE A 28 -1.38 1.57 -7.42
CA ILE A 28 -1.20 2.79 -6.62
C ILE A 28 -2.51 3.15 -5.90
N ALA A 29 -3.65 3.13 -6.60
CA ALA A 29 -4.94 3.42 -5.99
C ALA A 29 -5.25 2.44 -4.84
N ALA A 30 -5.04 1.13 -5.05
CA ALA A 30 -5.19 0.14 -3.98
C ALA A 30 -4.20 0.39 -2.82
N GLY A 31 -2.97 0.76 -3.12
CA GLY A 31 -1.96 1.13 -2.13
C GLY A 31 -2.36 2.36 -1.31
N LYS A 32 -2.93 3.39 -1.94
CA LYS A 32 -3.46 4.61 -1.28
C LYS A 32 -4.59 4.28 -0.32
N ASP A 33 -5.46 3.33 -0.64
CA ASP A 33 -6.47 2.83 0.31
C ASP A 33 -5.81 2.18 1.54
N GLY A 34 -4.71 1.47 1.33
CA GLY A 34 -3.92 0.86 2.41
C GLY A 34 -3.30 1.92 3.31
N LEU A 35 -2.70 2.93 2.69
CA LEU A 35 -2.16 4.08 3.41
C LEU A 35 -3.23 4.82 4.22
N ALA A 36 -4.43 5.02 3.67
CA ALA A 36 -5.55 5.62 4.40
C ALA A 36 -5.93 4.81 5.65
N ARG A 37 -5.97 3.47 5.55
CA ARG A 37 -6.14 2.61 6.73
C ARG A 37 -4.99 2.72 7.71
N ALA A 38 -3.75 2.75 7.23
CA ALA A 38 -2.60 2.94 8.10
C ALA A 38 -2.76 4.23 8.92
N ARG A 39 -3.18 5.34 8.29
CA ARG A 39 -3.41 6.62 8.98
C ARG A 39 -4.52 6.54 10.01
N GLN A 40 -5.56 5.76 9.73
CA GLN A 40 -6.71 5.62 10.62
C GLN A 40 -6.37 4.84 11.91
N PHE A 41 -5.50 3.83 11.81
CA PHE A 41 -5.29 2.86 12.90
C PHE A 41 -3.88 2.85 13.47
N PHE A 42 -3.01 3.75 13.03
CA PHE A 42 -1.67 3.85 13.60
C PHE A 42 -1.71 4.45 15.01
N ASP A 43 -1.16 3.72 15.96
CA ASP A 43 -0.92 4.18 17.32
C ASP A 43 0.60 4.26 17.59
N PRO A 44 1.17 5.47 17.75
CA PRO A 44 2.57 5.63 18.12
C PRO A 44 2.95 4.99 19.47
N ALA A 45 1.99 4.81 20.38
CA ALA A 45 2.22 4.24 21.70
C ALA A 45 2.58 2.75 21.64
N GLU A 46 2.23 2.06 20.55
CA GLU A 46 2.63 0.66 20.29
C GLU A 46 4.12 0.53 19.94
N GLY A 47 4.84 1.63 19.74
CA GLY A 47 6.29 1.65 19.48
C GLY A 47 6.68 1.26 18.05
N HIS A 48 5.71 1.07 17.16
CA HIS A 48 5.97 0.84 15.73
C HIS A 48 6.30 2.14 14.99
N ARG A 49 7.27 2.10 14.08
CA ARG A 49 7.54 3.23 13.18
C ARG A 49 6.46 3.33 12.10
N TRP A 50 6.06 4.55 11.78
CA TRP A 50 5.04 4.86 10.77
C TRP A 50 5.32 4.20 9.41
N ASP A 51 6.55 4.36 8.91
CA ASP A 51 7.02 3.82 7.62
C ASP A 51 6.80 2.29 7.50
N SER A 52 7.06 1.57 8.58
CA SER A 52 6.94 0.12 8.67
C SER A 52 5.47 -0.30 8.70
N TYR A 53 4.65 0.42 9.47
CA TYR A 53 3.22 0.20 9.58
C TYR A 53 2.48 0.49 8.26
N ALA A 54 2.76 1.64 7.64
CA ALA A 54 2.22 2.03 6.35
C ALA A 54 2.61 1.02 5.26
N THR A 55 3.87 0.58 5.22
CA THR A 55 4.34 -0.42 4.26
C THR A 55 3.55 -1.73 4.33
N TRP A 56 3.20 -2.19 5.54
CA TRP A 56 2.39 -3.40 5.71
C TRP A 56 1.00 -3.24 5.09
N TRP A 57 0.30 -2.16 5.42
CA TRP A 57 -1.06 -1.90 4.93
C TRP A 57 -1.12 -1.68 3.41
N VAL A 58 -0.14 -0.96 2.86
CA VAL A 58 -0.02 -0.73 1.41
C VAL A 58 0.15 -2.05 0.67
N ARG A 59 1.10 -2.89 1.12
CA ARG A 59 1.33 -4.22 0.52
C ARG A 59 0.11 -5.13 0.66
N GLN A 60 -0.57 -5.09 1.80
CA GLN A 60 -1.78 -5.88 2.06
C GLN A 60 -2.88 -5.54 1.05
N ARG A 61 -3.14 -4.25 0.80
CA ARG A 61 -4.20 -3.83 -0.13
C ARG A 61 -3.85 -4.12 -1.59
N ILE A 62 -2.59 -3.94 -2.00
CA ILE A 62 -2.13 -4.32 -3.34
C ILE A 62 -2.33 -5.82 -3.58
N ARG A 63 -1.93 -6.68 -2.65
CA ARG A 63 -2.13 -8.14 -2.76
C ARG A 63 -3.61 -8.51 -2.85
N LEU A 64 -4.48 -7.83 -2.11
CA LEU A 64 -5.92 -8.06 -2.20
C LEU A 64 -6.48 -7.65 -3.57
N ALA A 65 -6.04 -6.53 -4.13
CA ALA A 65 -6.44 -6.10 -5.47
C ALA A 65 -6.00 -7.13 -6.54
N MET A 66 -4.78 -7.63 -6.45
CA MET A 66 -4.28 -8.70 -7.32
C MET A 66 -5.12 -9.98 -7.21
N ALA A 67 -5.45 -10.41 -5.98
CA ALA A 67 -6.26 -11.59 -5.76
C ALA A 67 -7.67 -11.43 -6.36
N ARG A 68 -8.30 -10.26 -6.17
CA ARG A 68 -9.62 -9.95 -6.73
C ARG A 68 -9.62 -9.91 -8.26
N SER A 69 -8.55 -9.38 -8.86
CA SER A 69 -8.42 -9.33 -10.33
C SER A 69 -8.27 -10.71 -10.98
N ARG A 70 -7.80 -11.73 -10.24
CA ARG A 70 -7.64 -13.10 -10.74
C ARG A 70 -8.91 -13.95 -10.59
N ALA A 71 -9.90 -13.43 -9.87
CA ALA A 71 -11.14 -14.14 -9.53
C ALA A 71 -12.32 -13.81 -10.47
N GLY A 72 -12.06 -13.07 -11.56
CA GLY A 72 -12.99 -12.82 -12.66
C GLY A 72 -12.38 -13.26 -13.97
#